data_AF-A0A023AXL3-F1
#
_entry.id   AF-A0A023AXL3-F1
#
_cell.length_a   1.000
_cell.length_b   1.000
_cell.length_c   1.000
_cell.angle_alpha   90.00
_cell.angle_beta   90.00
_cell.angle_gamma   90.00
#
_symmetry.space_group_name_H-M   'P 1'
#
loop_
_entity.id
_entity.type
_entity.pdbx_description
1 polymer ?
#
loop_
_entity_poly.entity_id
_entity_poly.type
_entity_poly.pdbx_seq_one_letter_code
_entity_poly.pdbx_strand_id
1 'polypeptide(L)' 'GAVTHWQQYFGVPIAVLVDGGSEFKSQFFQLVMNEWRSKLFVTTPYRPQGNR' A
#
# COMPACT_ATOMS: atom_id res chain seq x y z
N GLY A 1 3.17 5.40 -14.38
CA GLY A 1 3.78 4.31 -13.57
C GLY A 1 2.78 3.19 -13.41
N ALA A 2 3.17 1.98 -12.98
CA ALA A 2 2.24 0.83 -12.91
C ALA A 2 0.92 1.11 -12.16
N VAL A 3 0.96 1.97 -11.12
CA VAL A 3 -0.21 2.31 -10.28
C VAL A 3 -1.23 3.21 -10.99
N THR A 4 -0.82 4.05 -11.95
CA THR A 4 -1.76 4.90 -12.71
C THR A 4 -2.65 4.09 -13.65
N HIS A 5 -2.19 2.92 -14.11
CA HIS A 5 -3.02 2.03 -14.94
C HIS A 5 -4.12 1.34 -14.12
N TRP A 6 -3.88 1.03 -12.84
CA TRP A 6 -4.88 0.37 -11.98
C TRP A 6 -6.20 1.14 -11.95
N GLN A 7 -6.12 2.45 -11.68
CA GLN A 7 -7.30 3.31 -11.58
C GLN A 7 -8.12 3.34 -12.88
N GLN A 8 -7.46 3.26 -14.04
CA GLN A 8 -8.14 3.27 -15.34
C GLN A 8 -8.93 1.98 -15.58
N TYR A 9 -8.43 0.82 -15.12
CA TYR A 9 -9.07 -0.48 -15.36
C TYR A 9 -10.04 -0.90 -14.25
N PHE A 10 -9.75 -0.54 -13.00
CA PHE A 10 -10.46 -1.06 -11.82
C PHE A 10 -11.09 0.04 -10.95
N GLY A 11 -10.80 1.32 -11.24
CA GLY A 11 -11.24 2.44 -10.42
C GLY A 11 -10.42 2.62 -9.14
N VAL A 12 -10.92 3.51 -8.26
CA VAL A 12 -10.27 3.84 -6.98
C VAL A 12 -10.68 2.83 -5.91
N PRO A 13 -9.74 2.11 -5.28
CA PRO A 13 -10.07 1.15 -4.23
C PRO A 13 -10.52 1.85 -2.94
N ILE A 14 -11.34 1.18 -2.13
CA ILE A 14 -11.71 1.68 -0.78
C ILE A 14 -10.55 1.51 0.21
N ALA A 15 -9.75 0.44 0.03
CA ALA A 15 -8.61 0.12 0.88
C ALA A 15 -7.50 -0.59 0.09
N VAL A 16 -6.27 -0.42 0.55
CA VAL A 16 -5.05 -0.99 -0.03
C VAL A 16 -4.21 -1.61 1.09
N LEU A 17 -3.73 -2.84 0.87
CA LEU A 17 -2.83 -3.57 1.78
C LEU A 17 -1.48 -3.75 1.10
N VAL A 18 -0.39 -3.35 1.76
CA VAL A 18 0.98 -3.51 1.25
C VAL A 18 1.90 -4.11 2.31
N ASP A 19 3.02 -4.67 1.87
CA ASP A 19 4.10 -5.05 2.77
C ASP A 19 4.87 -3.84 3.32
N GLY A 20 5.68 -4.09 4.36
CA GLY A 20 6.52 -3.07 5.00
C GLY A 20 7.77 -2.67 4.21
N GLY A 21 7.93 -3.11 2.96
CA GLY A 21 9.07 -2.81 2.11
C GLY A 21 9.29 -1.31 1.93
N SER A 22 10.54 -0.86 1.95
CA SER A 22 10.89 0.56 1.88
C SER A 22 10.68 1.20 0.52
N GLU A 23 10.57 0.41 -0.55
CA GLU A 23 10.58 0.91 -1.93
C GLU A 23 9.36 1.75 -2.32
N PHE A 24 8.22 1.58 -1.63
CA PHE A 24 6.96 2.22 -2.03
C PHE A 24 6.47 3.27 -1.02
N LYS A 25 7.25 3.64 -0.01
CA LYS A 25 6.67 4.30 1.17
C LYS A 25 6.20 5.74 0.99
N SER A 26 6.80 6.56 0.12
CA SER A 26 6.43 7.99 0.08
C SER A 26 5.37 8.30 -0.98
N GLN A 27 5.70 8.10 -2.26
CA GLN A 27 4.82 8.50 -3.37
C GLN A 27 3.54 7.66 -3.45
N PHE A 28 3.64 6.34 -3.27
CA PHE A 28 2.47 5.48 -3.29
C PHE A 28 1.55 5.76 -2.10
N PHE A 29 2.10 6.02 -0.91
CA PHE A 29 1.29 6.30 0.27
C PHE A 29 0.55 7.63 0.10
N GLN A 30 1.22 8.65 -0.46
CA GLN A 30 0.58 9.92 -0.78
C GLN A 30 -0.54 9.75 -1.83
N LEU A 31 -0.30 8.99 -2.90
CA LEU A 31 -1.32 8.67 -3.88
C LEU A 31 -2.54 7.99 -3.22
N VAL A 32 -2.33 6.93 -2.44
CA VAL A 32 -3.41 6.17 -1.80
C VAL A 32 -4.17 7.01 -0.78
N MET A 33 -3.48 7.73 0.10
CA MET A 33 -4.12 8.43 1.21
C MET A 33 -4.67 9.81 0.82
N ASN A 34 -3.97 10.56 -0.03
CA ASN A 34 -4.32 11.95 -0.31
C ASN A 34 -5.14 12.08 -1.61
N GLU A 35 -4.71 11.42 -2.68
CA GLU A 35 -5.40 11.54 -3.97
C GLU A 35 -6.62 10.62 -4.03
N TRP A 36 -6.44 9.34 -3.70
CA TRP A 36 -7.51 8.34 -3.73
C TRP A 36 -8.39 8.36 -2.49
N ARG A 37 -7.91 8.94 -1.37
CA ARG A 37 -8.60 8.94 -0.07
C ARG A 37 -8.96 7.53 0.42
N SER A 38 -8.15 6.54 0.06
CA SER A 38 -8.33 5.15 0.44
C SER A 38 -7.66 4.85 1.79
N LYS A 39 -8.12 3.82 2.47
CA LYS A 39 -7.44 3.30 3.67
C LYS A 39 -6.17 2.56 3.27
N LEU A 40 -5.05 2.85 3.92
CA LEU A 40 -3.79 2.13 3.69
C LEU A 40 -3.44 1.27 4.90
N PHE A 41 -3.22 -0.01 4.67
CA PHE A 41 -2.77 -0.98 5.67
C PHE A 41 -1.37 -1.47 5.30
N VAL A 42 -0.46 -1.48 6.27
CA VAL A 42 0.91 -1.96 6.09
C VAL A 42 1.10 -3.20 6.95
N THR A 43 1.40 -4.34 6.33
CA THR A 43 1.72 -5.55 7.09
C THR A 43 3.08 -5.37 7.77
N THR A 44 3.17 -5.80 9.03
CA THR A 44 4.46 -5.88 9.71
C THR A 44 5.20 -7.09 9.14
N PRO A 45 6.48 -6.96 8.75
CA PRO A 45 7.31 -8.12 8.38
C PRO A 45 7.25 -9.19 9.48
N TYR A 46 7.41 -10.45 9.08
CA TYR A 46 7.31 -11.62 9.95
C TYR A 46 7.92 -11.37 11.34
N ARG A 47 7.10 -11.47 12.40
CA ARG A 47 7.59 -11.54 13.79
C ARG A 47 7.94 -13.00 14.07
N PRO A 48 9.21 -13.43 14.09
CA PRO A 48 9.55 -14.73 14.64
C PRO A 48 9.39 -14.66 16.17
N GLN A 49 8.16 -14.75 16.68
CA GLN A 49 7.92 -15.07 18.10
C GLN A 49 8.28 -16.54 18.39
N GLY A 50 9.49 -16.96 18.01
CA GLY A 50 9.84 -18.39 17.98
C GLY A 50 11.32 -18.75 18.03
N ASN A 51 12.26 -17.79 18.05
CA ASN A 51 13.63 -18.10 18.42
C ASN A 51 13.83 -17.77 19.90
N ARG A 52 13.38 -18.68 20.77
CA ARG A 52 14.01 -18.87 22.08
C ARG A 52 15.14 -19.87 21.93
#